data_AF-A0A846YLH6-F1
#
_entry.id   AF-A0A846YLH6-F1
#
_cell.length_a   1.000
_cell.length_b   1.000
_cell.length_c   1.000
_cell.angle_alpha   90.00
_cell.angle_beta   90.00
_cell.angle_gamma   90.00
#
_symmetry.space_group_name_H-M   'P 1'
#
loop_
_entity.id
_entity.type
_entity.pdbx_description
1 polymer ?
#
loop_
_entity_poly.entity_id
_entity_poly.type
_entity_poly.pdbx_seq_one_letter_code
_entity_poly.pdbx_strand_id
1 'polypeptide(L)'
;MSDRVSLEEGAAADVVNRLVDAVDGISTVVGQVQSSFDAARSGWKGAAAAAGQRASDEWTGEAQDLNNKIVALKDTVFEGNKTLANVDEENVAALTNLL
;
A
#
# COMPACT_ATOMS: atom_id res chain seq x y z
N MET A 1 -13.53 -5.62 -30.25
CA MET A 1 -12.91 -4.67 -29.30
C MET A 1 -13.11 -5.09 -27.84
N SER A 2 -14.19 -5.79 -27.48
CA SER A 2 -14.47 -6.28 -26.11
C SER A 2 -13.39 -7.18 -25.50
N ASP A 3 -12.73 -8.06 -26.26
CA ASP A 3 -11.68 -8.95 -25.72
C ASP A 3 -10.41 -8.22 -25.25
N ARG A 4 -10.04 -7.08 -25.84
CA ARG A 4 -8.81 -6.36 -25.45
C ARG A 4 -9.01 -5.57 -24.15
N VAL A 5 -10.20 -5.00 -23.96
CA VAL A 5 -10.57 -4.26 -22.74
C VAL A 5 -10.61 -5.23 -21.55
N SER A 6 -11.24 -6.40 -21.71
CA SER A 6 -11.31 -7.40 -20.64
C SER A 6 -9.94 -7.98 -20.23
N LEU A 7 -9.01 -8.13 -21.19
CA LEU A 7 -7.63 -8.56 -20.91
C LEU A 7 -6.81 -7.48 -20.19
N GLU A 8 -7.04 -6.19 -20.50
CA GLU A 8 -6.38 -5.07 -19.83
C GLU A 8 -6.91 -4.87 -18.41
N GLU A 9 -8.21 -5.04 -18.17
CA GLU A 9 -8.81 -5.03 -16.83
C GLU A 9 -8.26 -6.14 -15.92
N GLY A 10 -8.14 -7.37 -16.44
CA GLY A 10 -7.56 -8.49 -15.69
C GLY A 10 -6.09 -8.26 -15.32
N ALA A 11 -5.30 -7.71 -16.24
CA ALA A 11 -3.90 -7.35 -15.97
C ALA A 11 -3.77 -6.20 -14.96
N ALA A 12 -4.67 -5.21 -15.01
CA ALA A 12 -4.72 -4.12 -14.03
C ALA A 12 -5.06 -4.65 -12.64
N ALA A 13 -6.07 -5.52 -12.51
CA ALA A 13 -6.43 -6.16 -11.25
C ALA A 13 -5.28 -6.95 -10.63
N ASP A 14 -4.53 -7.72 -11.44
CA ASP A 14 -3.36 -8.46 -10.98
C ASP A 14 -2.23 -7.55 -10.47
N VAL A 15 -1.99 -6.42 -11.14
CA VAL A 15 -1.01 -5.42 -10.70
C VAL A 15 -1.44 -4.77 -9.38
N VAL A 16 -2.72 -4.45 -9.23
CA VAL A 16 -3.27 -3.92 -7.97
C VAL A 16 -3.12 -4.93 -6.84
N ASN A 17 -3.46 -6.19 -7.06
CA ASN A 17 -3.31 -7.24 -6.05
C ASN A 17 -1.83 -7.39 -5.62
N ARG A 18 -0.90 -7.45 -6.57
CA ARG A 18 0.54 -7.50 -6.26
C ARG A 18 1.02 -6.28 -5.48
N LEU A 19 0.48 -5.11 -5.78
CA LEU A 19 0.82 -3.88 -5.07
C LEU A 19 0.27 -3.92 -3.63
N VAL A 20 -0.96 -4.38 -3.43
CA VAL A 20 -1.57 -4.58 -2.12
C VAL A 20 -0.76 -5.58 -1.29
N ASP A 21 -0.37 -6.71 -1.88
CA ASP A 21 0.45 -7.73 -1.22
C ASP A 21 1.84 -7.17 -0.83
N ALA A 22 2.47 -6.41 -1.73
CA ALA A 22 3.76 -5.78 -1.45
C ALA A 22 3.65 -4.76 -0.31
N VAL A 23 2.58 -3.96 -0.31
CA VAL A 23 2.26 -3.02 0.76
C VAL A 23 2.10 -3.75 2.10
N ASP A 24 1.31 -4.82 2.14
CA ASP A 24 1.04 -5.56 3.38
C ASP A 24 2.31 -6.23 3.90
N GLY A 25 3.16 -6.70 2.99
CA GLY A 25 4.51 -7.19 3.29
C GLY A 25 5.38 -6.11 3.94
N ILE A 26 5.39 -4.90 3.41
CA ILE A 26 6.16 -3.77 3.98
C ILE A 26 5.65 -3.44 5.38
N SER A 27 4.34 -3.27 5.57
CA SER A 27 3.76 -3.00 6.90
C SER A 27 4.07 -4.11 7.90
N THR A 28 4.07 -5.37 7.46
CA THR A 28 4.46 -6.52 8.29
C THR A 28 5.92 -6.45 8.73
N VAL A 29 6.85 -6.22 7.79
CA VAL A 29 8.28 -6.10 8.09
C VAL A 29 8.54 -4.94 9.06
N VAL A 30 7.85 -3.82 8.86
CA VAL A 30 7.95 -2.67 9.75
C VAL A 30 7.59 -3.03 11.19
N GLY A 31 6.48 -3.75 11.39
CA GLY A 31 6.07 -4.23 12.70
C GLY A 31 7.05 -5.24 13.33
N GLN A 32 7.66 -6.11 12.52
CA GLN A 32 8.66 -7.08 12.99
C GLN A 32 9.94 -6.39 13.50
N VAL A 33 10.40 -5.34 12.83
CA VAL A 33 11.55 -4.56 13.27
C VAL A 33 11.22 -3.87 14.60
N GLN A 34 10.04 -3.26 14.73
CA GLN A 34 9.57 -2.65 15.97
C GLN A 34 9.59 -3.66 17.14
N SER A 35 9.00 -4.85 16.93
CA SER A 35 8.97 -5.91 17.93
C SER A 35 10.38 -6.39 18.32
N SER A 36 11.32 -6.41 17.38
CA SER A 36 12.70 -6.79 17.63
C SER A 36 13.42 -5.75 18.50
N PHE A 37 13.16 -4.46 18.24
CA PHE A 37 13.63 -3.36 19.08
C PHE A 37 13.09 -3.46 20.51
N ASP A 38 11.78 -3.67 20.66
CA ASP A 38 11.12 -3.79 21.98
C ASP A 38 11.64 -4.98 22.78
N ALA A 39 11.91 -6.12 22.12
CA ALA A 39 12.51 -7.29 22.75
C ALA A 39 13.93 -7.00 23.25
N ALA A 40 14.77 -6.35 22.43
CA ALA A 40 16.15 -6.02 22.76
C ALA A 40 16.27 -4.95 23.85
N ARG A 41 15.30 -4.04 23.92
CA ARG A 41 15.25 -2.90 24.83
C ARG A 41 15.46 -3.26 26.30
N SER A 42 14.93 -4.40 26.74
CA SER A 42 15.04 -4.89 28.11
C SER A 42 16.50 -5.08 28.57
N GLY A 43 17.40 -5.41 27.63
CA GLY A 43 18.83 -5.62 27.87
C GLY A 43 19.67 -4.35 27.84
N TRP A 44 19.13 -3.23 27.38
CA TRP A 44 19.90 -2.00 27.24
C TRP A 44 20.00 -1.24 28.56
N LYS A 45 21.20 -0.75 28.87
CA LYS A 45 21.50 0.00 30.11
C LYS A 45 22.32 1.26 29.79
N GLY A 46 22.19 2.28 30.63
CA GLY A 46 22.98 3.51 30.53
C GLY A 46 22.82 4.22 29.18
N ALA A 47 23.95 4.62 28.57
CA ALA A 47 23.95 5.34 27.29
C ALA A 47 23.32 4.54 26.14
N ALA A 48 23.43 3.21 26.14
CA ALA A 48 22.82 2.35 25.13
C ALA A 48 21.29 2.38 25.20
N ALA A 49 20.71 2.45 26.41
CA ALA A 49 19.27 2.58 26.57
C ALA A 49 18.75 3.93 26.04
N ALA A 50 19.49 5.01 26.29
CA ALA A 50 19.12 6.35 25.80
C ALA A 50 19.25 6.48 24.27
N ALA A 51 20.31 5.91 23.68
CA ALA A 51 20.47 5.86 22.22
C ALA A 51 19.42 4.97 21.56
N GLY A 52 19.14 3.83 22.18
CA GLY A 52 18.13 2.89 21.73
C GLY A 52 16.71 3.44 21.79
N GLN A 53 16.37 4.22 22.83
CA GLN A 53 15.11 4.95 22.88
C GLN A 53 14.96 5.91 21.70
N ARG A 54 15.99 6.72 21.43
CA ARG A 54 15.97 7.67 20.30
C ARG A 54 15.79 6.97 18.97
N ALA A 55 16.55 5.90 18.72
CA ALA A 55 16.42 5.11 17.50
C ALA A 55 15.02 4.49 17.36
N SER A 56 14.42 4.02 18.47
CA SER A 56 13.06 3.50 18.49
C SER A 56 12.02 4.57 18.17
N ASP A 57 12.18 5.78 18.71
CA ASP A 57 11.27 6.90 18.46
C ASP A 57 11.35 7.36 17.00
N GLU A 58 12.57 7.49 16.45
CA GLU A 58 12.81 7.80 15.03
C GLU A 58 12.22 6.73 14.11
N TRP A 59 12.46 5.44 14.43
CA TRP A 59 11.90 4.32 13.70
C TRP A 59 10.37 4.34 13.70
N THR A 60 9.75 4.61 14.85
CA THR A 60 8.28 4.68 14.96
C THR A 60 7.72 5.81 14.11
N GLY A 61 8.37 6.98 14.11
CA GLY A 61 7.96 8.11 13.28
C GLY A 61 8.04 7.79 11.78
N GLU A 62 9.15 7.23 11.32
CA GLU A 62 9.33 6.86 9.92
C GLU A 62 8.37 5.73 9.50
N ALA A 63 8.14 4.75 10.39
CA ALA A 63 7.18 3.68 10.18
C ALA A 63 5.75 4.20 9.99
N GLN A 64 5.35 5.20 10.78
CA GLN A 64 4.05 5.86 10.63
C GLN A 64 3.95 6.63 9.32
N ASP A 65 4.99 7.40 8.94
CA ASP A 65 5.00 8.13 7.68
C ASP A 65 4.96 7.19 6.47
N LEU A 66 5.72 6.10 6.50
CA LEU A 66 5.70 5.07 5.46
C LEU A 66 4.32 4.43 5.35
N ASN A 67 3.68 4.07 6.46
CA ASN A 67 2.32 3.52 6.45
C ASN A 67 1.30 4.52 5.88
N ASN A 68 1.40 5.81 6.20
CA ASN A 68 0.51 6.83 5.64
C ASN A 68 0.67 6.95 4.11
N LYS A 69 1.90 6.97 3.61
CA LYS A 69 2.20 7.00 2.17
C LYS A 69 1.68 5.76 1.46
N ILE A 70 1.81 4.61 2.10
CA ILE A 70 1.30 3.32 1.63
C ILE A 70 -0.23 3.31 1.52
N VAL A 71 -0.94 3.85 2.52
CA VAL A 71 -2.41 3.98 2.48
C VAL A 71 -2.83 4.92 1.36
N ALA A 72 -2.18 6.07 1.22
CA ALA A 72 -2.46 7.00 0.13
C ALA A 72 -2.23 6.37 -1.26
N LEU A 73 -1.20 5.53 -1.40
CA LEU A 73 -0.96 4.78 -2.63
C LEU A 73 -2.07 3.77 -2.91
N LYS A 74 -2.51 3.01 -1.89
CA LYS A 74 -3.66 2.10 -2.01
C LYS A 74 -4.92 2.85 -2.45
N ASP A 75 -5.24 3.96 -1.80
CA ASP A 75 -6.43 4.77 -2.12
C ASP A 75 -6.40 5.29 -3.56
N THR A 76 -5.24 5.80 -4.01
CA THR A 76 -5.05 6.29 -5.38
C THR A 76 -5.28 5.18 -6.41
N VAL A 77 -4.80 3.97 -6.12
CA VAL A 77 -4.93 2.81 -7.03
C VAL A 77 -6.37 2.32 -7.08
N PHE A 78 -7.07 2.28 -5.95
CA PHE A 78 -8.50 1.95 -5.92
C PHE A 78 -9.35 2.99 -6.66
N GLU A 79 -9.03 4.28 -6.53
CA GLU A 79 -9.72 5.35 -7.25
C GLU A 79 -9.48 5.28 -8.76
N GLY A 80 -8.25 4.97 -9.17
CA GLY A 80 -7.89 4.73 -10.57
C GLY A 80 -8.70 3.58 -11.18
N ASN A 81 -8.84 2.46 -10.46
CA ASN A 81 -9.66 1.32 -10.91
C ASN A 81 -11.14 1.67 -11.03
N LYS A 82 -11.72 2.42 -10.08
CA LYS A 82 -13.11 2.88 -10.16
C LYS A 82 -13.33 3.81 -11.35
N THR A 83 -12.39 4.73 -11.57
CA THR A 83 -12.45 5.67 -12.69
C THR A 83 -12.43 4.91 -14.03
N LEU A 84 -11.54 3.92 -14.17
CA LEU A 84 -11.46 3.10 -15.38
C LEU A 84 -12.78 2.36 -15.64
N ALA A 85 -13.33 1.68 -14.62
CA ALA A 85 -14.59 0.95 -14.75
C ALA A 85 -15.77 1.86 -15.14
N ASN A 86 -15.86 3.06 -14.53
CA ASN A 86 -16.92 4.02 -14.84
C ASN A 86 -16.79 4.59 -16.26
N VAL A 87 -15.56 4.84 -16.74
CA VAL A 87 -15.32 5.33 -18.11
C VAL A 87 -15.74 4.29 -19.16
N ASP A 88 -15.52 3.00 -18.90
CA ASP A 88 -15.97 1.95 -19.81
C ASP A 88 -17.49 1.78 -19.80
N GLU A 89 -18.16 1.88 -18.65
CA GLU A 89 -19.63 1.87 -18.60
C GLU A 89 -20.25 3.06 -19.35
N GLU A 90 -19.71 4.28 -19.18
CA GLU A 90 -20.17 5.47 -19.90
C GLU A 90 -19.95 5.36 -21.41
N ASN A 91 -18.79 4.86 -21.84
CA ASN A 91 -18.47 4.69 -23.25
C ASN A 91 -19.35 3.61 -23.90
N VAL A 92 -19.61 2.50 -23.20
CA VAL A 92 -20.52 1.45 -23.67
C VAL A 92 -21.95 1.98 -23.76
N ALA A 93 -22.42 2.74 -22.77
CA ALA A 93 -23.75 3.36 -22.79
C ALA A 93 -23.89 4.38 -23.92
N ALA A 94 -22.87 5.21 -24.16
CA ALA A 94 -22.86 6.18 -25.25
C ALA A 94 -22.88 5.51 -26.63
N LEU A 95 -22.13 4.42 -26.81
CA LEU A 95 -22.11 3.64 -28.06
C LEU A 95 -23.40 2.86 -28.29
N THR A 96 -24.03 2.35 -27.22
CA THR A 96 -25.31 1.61 -27.32
C THR A 96 -26.46 2.54 -27.66
N ASN A 97 -26.43 3.81 -27.22
CA ASN A 97 -27.45 4.82 -27.57
C ASN A 97 -27.26 5.45 -28.96
N LEU A 98 -26.17 5.12 -29.67
CA LEU A 98 -25.89 5.58 -31.04
C LEU A 98 -26.24 4.53 -32.13
N LEU A 99 -26.69 3.34 -31.73
CA LEU A 99 -27.22 2.27 -32.59
C LEU A 99 -28.75 2.22 -32.52
#